data_AF-A0A3M8B3I9-F1
#
_entry.id   AF-A0A3M8B3I9-F1
#
_cell.length_a   1.000
_cell.length_b   1.000
_cell.length_c   1.000
_cell.angle_alpha   90.00
_cell.angle_beta   90.00
_cell.angle_gamma   90.00
#
_symmetry.space_group_name_H-M   'P 1'
#
loop_
_entity.id
_entity.type
_entity.pdbx_description
1 polymer ?
#
loop_
_entity_poly.entity_id
_entity_poly.type
_entity_poly.pdbx_seq_one_letter_code
_entity_poly.pdbx_strand_id
1 'polypeptide(L)'
;MNQNGILLGKRYFLYSTAQVVEVEGWTFTIAPGFKMIAGGSANPLQTLISMYRENEKVAQLVLHHRRSDSDVTVQAVSSELLLEIAPATRTVSVAEKQ
;
A
#
# COMPACT_ATOMS: atom_id res chain seq x y z
N MET A 1 0.83 -17.41 -1.66
CA MET A 1 2.18 -16.83 -1.83
C MET A 1 2.39 -16.55 -3.31
N ASN A 2 2.35 -15.29 -3.75
CA ASN A 2 2.83 -14.86 -5.07
C ASN A 2 3.14 -13.36 -5.04
N GLN A 3 4.30 -13.00 -4.48
CA GLN A 3 4.80 -11.63 -4.48
C GLN A 3 5.78 -11.49 -5.65
N ASN A 4 5.41 -10.73 -6.68
CA ASN A 4 6.28 -10.49 -7.82
C ASN A 4 7.01 -9.16 -7.58
N GLY A 5 8.23 -9.24 -7.07
CA GLY A 5 9.14 -8.10 -6.99
C GLY A 5 9.62 -7.71 -8.38
N ILE A 6 9.40 -6.47 -8.79
CA ILE A 6 9.91 -5.92 -10.05
C ILE A 6 11.00 -4.90 -9.70
N LEU A 7 12.19 -5.09 -10.25
CA LEU A 7 13.25 -4.09 -10.18
C LEU A 7 13.15 -3.16 -11.39
N LEU A 8 12.82 -1.90 -11.16
CA LEU A 8 12.82 -0.86 -12.20
C LEU A 8 13.92 0.16 -11.87
N GLY A 9 15.04 0.06 -12.59
CA GLY A 9 16.26 0.80 -12.26
C GLY A 9 16.83 0.33 -10.92
N LYS A 10 17.02 1.27 -9.97
CA LYS A 10 17.47 0.98 -8.59
C LYS A 10 16.32 0.88 -7.57
N ARG A 11 15.06 0.92 -8.03
CA ARG A 11 13.90 0.98 -7.15
C ARG A 11 13.19 -0.36 -7.12
N TYR A 12 12.92 -0.83 -5.90
CA TYR A 12 12.13 -2.02 -5.68
C TYR A 12 10.65 -1.68 -5.77
N PHE A 13 9.91 -2.48 -6.53
CA PHE A 13 8.47 -2.43 -6.59
C PHE A 13 7.91 -3.80 -6.19
N LEU A 14 6.94 -3.78 -5.29
CA LEU A 14 6.12 -4.91 -4.94
C LEU A 14 4.77 -4.76 -5.63
N TYR A 15 4.47 -5.68 -6.54
CA TYR A 15 3.12 -5.87 -7.07
C TYR A 15 2.46 -7.05 -6.35
N SER A 16 1.23 -6.86 -5.87
CA SER A 16 0.47 -7.93 -5.21
C SER A 16 -1.03 -7.82 -5.50
N THR A 17 -1.66 -8.96 -5.74
CA THR A 17 -3.11 -9.15 -5.73
C THR A 17 -3.56 -10.00 -4.53
N ALA A 18 -2.65 -10.27 -3.60
CA ALA A 18 -2.98 -10.98 -2.37
C ALA A 18 -3.81 -10.08 -1.45
N GLN A 19 -4.76 -10.69 -0.75
CA GLN A 19 -5.61 -9.99 0.22
C GLN A 19 -4.87 -9.56 1.48
N VAL A 20 -3.70 -10.14 1.75
CA VAL A 20 -2.83 -9.75 2.85
C VAL A 20 -1.45 -9.51 2.29
N VAL A 21 -0.92 -8.31 2.50
CA VAL A 21 0.40 -7.92 2.01
C VAL A 21 1.16 -7.18 3.10
N GLU A 22 2.38 -7.63 3.37
CA GLU A 22 3.28 -6.93 4.27
C GLU A 22 4.18 -5.98 3.49
N VAL A 23 4.22 -4.72 3.93
CA VAL A 23 5.13 -3.70 3.41
C VAL A 23 5.77 -3.00 4.59
N GLU A 24 7.07 -3.22 4.77
CA GLU A 24 7.91 -2.44 5.70
C GLU A 24 7.35 -2.38 7.13
N GLY A 25 6.85 -3.53 7.61
CA GLY A 25 6.28 -3.69 8.95
C GLY A 25 4.81 -3.31 9.09
N TRP A 26 4.15 -2.88 8.01
CA TRP A 26 2.71 -2.68 7.94
C TRP A 26 2.03 -3.84 7.22
N THR A 27 0.89 -4.27 7.74
CA THR A 27 0.05 -5.29 7.13
C THR A 27 -1.15 -4.64 6.45
N PHE A 28 -1.26 -4.83 5.14
CA PHE A 28 -2.37 -4.37 4.32
C PHE A 28 -3.34 -5.51 4.10
N THR A 29 -4.56 -5.37 4.59
CA THR A 29 -5.69 -6.26 4.29
C THR A 29 -6.55 -5.62 3.21
N ILE A 30 -6.64 -6.27 2.06
CA ILE A 30 -7.23 -5.70 0.85
C ILE A 30 -8.39 -6.59 0.41
N ALA A 31 -9.55 -5.99 0.17
CA ALA A 31 -10.70 -6.68 -0.38
C ALA A 31 -10.39 -7.34 -1.75
N PRO A 32 -11.14 -8.38 -2.16
CA PRO A 32 -11.02 -8.97 -3.49
C PRO A 32 -11.20 -7.92 -4.61
N GLY A 33 -10.52 -8.11 -5.74
CA GLY A 33 -10.66 -7.24 -6.92
C GLY A 33 -9.71 -6.03 -6.95
N PHE A 34 -9.01 -5.78 -5.85
CA PHE A 34 -7.98 -4.75 -5.77
C PHE A 34 -6.59 -5.31 -6.06
N LYS A 35 -5.71 -4.42 -6.54
CA LYS A 35 -4.29 -4.66 -6.76
C LYS A 35 -3.50 -3.62 -5.98
N MET A 36 -2.39 -4.02 -5.38
CA MET A 36 -1.49 -3.10 -4.69
C MET A 36 -0.14 -3.05 -5.39
N ILE A 37 0.37 -1.83 -5.52
CA ILE A 37 1.74 -1.55 -5.93
C ILE A 37 2.40 -0.74 -4.81
N ALA A 38 3.44 -1.30 -4.19
CA ALA A 38 4.26 -0.62 -3.20
C ALA A 38 5.66 -0.36 -3.76
N GLY A 39 6.18 0.85 -3.59
CA GLY A 39 7.50 1.26 -4.08
C GLY A 39 7.45 2.51 -4.95
N GLY A 40 8.50 2.76 -5.73
CA GLY A 40 8.51 3.82 -6.75
C GLY A 40 8.70 5.26 -6.27
N SER A 41 8.79 5.50 -4.97
CA SER A 41 9.23 6.80 -4.44
C SER A 41 10.64 7.14 -4.93
N ALA A 42 10.86 8.41 -5.29
CA ALA A 42 12.20 8.94 -5.54
C ALA A 42 12.96 9.25 -4.23
N ASN A 43 12.22 9.40 -3.14
CA ASN A 43 12.76 9.66 -1.81
C ASN A 43 13.00 8.31 -1.11
N PRO A 44 14.25 7.97 -0.74
CA PRO A 44 14.56 6.71 -0.06
C PRO A 44 13.96 6.60 1.35
N LEU A 45 13.46 7.71 1.91
CA LEU A 45 12.76 7.75 3.19
C LEU A 45 11.24 7.58 3.04
N GLN A 46 10.76 7.22 1.85
CA GLN A 46 9.34 7.05 1.59
C GLN A 46 9.09 5.84 0.69
N THR A 47 7.99 5.15 0.95
CA THR A 47 7.45 4.10 0.07
C THR A 47 6.04 4.47 -0.32
N LEU A 48 5.79 4.60 -1.62
CA LEU A 48 4.47 4.91 -2.14
C LEU A 48 3.66 3.62 -2.24
N ILE A 49 2.45 3.60 -1.69
CA ILE A 49 1.51 2.50 -1.79
C ILE A 49 0.35 2.97 -2.65
N SER A 50 0.19 2.39 -3.83
CA SER A 50 -0.91 2.68 -4.74
C SER A 50 -1.84 1.48 -4.82
N MET A 51 -3.13 1.71 -4.58
CA MET A 51 -4.18 0.71 -4.72
C MET A 51 -4.93 0.95 -6.03
N TYR A 52 -5.21 -0.12 -6.73
CA TYR A 52 -5.92 -0.11 -8.01
C TYR A 52 -7.12 -1.03 -7.97
N ARG A 53 -8.22 -0.61 -8.58
CA ARG A 53 -9.31 -1.48 -9.00
C ARG A 53 -9.24 -1.55 -10.51
N GLU A 54 -9.14 -2.75 -11.07
CA GLU A 54 -8.87 -2.95 -12.50
C GLU A 54 -7.60 -2.20 -12.96
N ASN A 55 -7.75 -1.05 -13.63
CA ASN A 55 -6.68 -0.17 -14.11
C ASN A 55 -6.76 1.26 -13.51
N GLU A 56 -7.74 1.53 -12.66
CA GLU A 56 -7.93 2.83 -12.03
C GLU A 56 -7.25 2.87 -10.66
N LYS A 57 -6.49 3.94 -10.39
CA LYS A 57 -5.91 4.17 -9.06
C LYS A 57 -6.99 4.74 -8.15
N VAL A 58 -7.31 4.00 -7.10
CA VAL A 58 -8.43 4.29 -6.20
C VAL A 58 -7.99 4.73 -4.81
N ALA A 59 -6.75 4.46 -4.41
CA ALA A 59 -6.16 5.04 -3.21
C ALA A 59 -4.64 5.16 -3.34
N GLN A 60 -4.06 6.11 -2.60
CA GLN A 60 -2.63 6.30 -2.49
C GLN A 60 -2.27 6.63 -1.04
N LEU A 61 -1.32 5.88 -0.50
CA LEU A 61 -0.73 6.09 0.80
C LEU A 61 0.79 6.23 0.66
N VAL A 62 1.43 6.80 1.67
CA VAL A 62 2.89 6.88 1.78
C VAL A 62 3.30 6.35 3.14
N LEU A 63 4.21 5.39 3.14
CA LEU A 63 4.97 5.02 4.33
C LEU A 63 6.19 5.93 4.44
N HIS A 64 6.34 6.59 5.58
CA HIS A 64 7.47 7.47 5.89
C HIS A 64 8.46 6.75 6.81
N HIS A 65 9.65 6.50 6.31
CA HIS A 65 10.72 5.84 7.05
C HIS A 65 11.36 6.77 8.07
N ARG A 66 11.22 6.40 9.34
CA ARG A 66 11.99 6.95 10.46
C ARG A 66 13.01 5.90 10.91
N ARG A 67 14.00 6.30 11.71
CA ARG A 67 15.14 5.44 12.10
C ARG A 67 14.75 4.07 12.70
N SER A 68 13.58 3.96 13.32
CA SER A 68 13.10 2.73 13.97
C SER A 68 11.62 2.43 13.70
N ASP A 69 10.97 3.20 12.83
CA ASP A 69 9.52 3.09 12.60
C ASP A 69 9.13 3.59 11.20
N SER A 70 7.94 3.25 10.75
CA SER A 70 7.32 3.78 9.54
C SER A 70 5.93 4.34 9.89
N ASP A 71 5.70 5.61 9.59
CA ASP A 71 4.36 6.21 9.70
C ASP A 71 3.61 6.07 8.38
N VAL A 72 2.30 5.84 8.43
CA VAL A 72 1.46 5.86 7.22
C VAL A 72 0.72 7.18 7.09
N THR A 73 0.78 7.77 5.89
CA THR A 73 0.03 8.96 5.51
C THR A 73 -0.89 8.63 4.35
N VAL A 74 -2.17 9.03 4.44
CA VAL A 74 -3.10 8.94 3.31
C VAL A 74 -2.93 10.17 2.43
N GLN A 75 -2.67 9.96 1.14
CA GLN A 75 -2.59 11.06 0.17
C GLN A 75 -3.90 11.22 -0.59
N ALA A 76 -4.53 10.12 -0.98
CA ALA A 76 -5.80 10.13 -1.70
C ALA A 76 -6.56 8.83 -1.44
N VAL A 77 -7.89 8.93 -1.41
CA VAL A 77 -8.80 7.79 -1.35
C VAL A 77 -10.06 8.13 -2.13
N SER A 78 -10.51 7.21 -2.98
CA SER A 78 -11.77 7.33 -3.73
C SER A 78 -12.96 7.35 -2.77
N SER A 79 -14.02 8.06 -3.12
CA SER A 79 -15.24 8.16 -2.32
C SER A 79 -15.87 6.80 -2.03
N GLU A 80 -15.71 5.85 -2.94
CA GLU A 80 -16.30 4.51 -2.88
C GLU A 80 -15.53 3.55 -1.95
N LEU A 81 -14.40 3.98 -1.38
CA LEU A 81 -13.57 3.14 -0.52
C LEU A 81 -13.68 3.51 0.95
N LEU A 82 -13.76 2.46 1.77
CA LEU A 82 -13.49 2.51 3.19
C LEU A 82 -12.02 2.15 3.42
N LEU A 83 -11.30 3.07 4.06
CA LEU A 83 -9.91 2.89 4.46
C LEU A 83 -9.82 2.99 5.98
N GLU A 84 -9.46 1.89 6.63
CA GLU A 84 -9.25 1.85 8.08
C GLU A 84 -7.77 1.73 8.38
N ILE A 85 -7.28 2.53 9.32
CA ILE A 85 -5.88 2.55 9.72
C ILE A 85 -5.83 2.35 11.23
N ALA A 86 -5.17 1.29 11.67
CA ALA A 86 -4.93 1.02 13.08
C ALA A 86 -3.40 1.07 13.33
N PRO A 87 -2.86 2.23 13.75
CA PRO A 87 -1.42 2.41 13.93
C PRO A 87 -0.83 1.51 15.02
N ALA A 88 -1.60 1.21 16.08
CA ALA A 88 -1.14 0.37 17.20
C ALA A 88 -0.77 -1.05 16.76
N THR A 89 -1.48 -1.59 15.78
CA THR A 89 -1.23 -2.92 15.19
C THR A 89 -0.51 -2.84 13.84
N ARG A 90 -0.22 -1.63 13.35
CA ARG A 90 0.33 -1.36 12.01
C ARG A 90 -0.46 -2.03 10.89
N THR A 91 -1.79 -1.98 11.00
CA THR A 91 -2.69 -2.59 10.00
C THR A 91 -3.42 -1.50 9.22
N VAL A 92 -3.56 -1.74 7.91
CA VAL A 92 -4.41 -0.95 7.01
C VAL A 92 -5.39 -1.88 6.34
N SER A 93 -6.68 -1.57 6.43
CA SER A 93 -7.74 -2.34 5.77
C SER A 93 -8.36 -1.51 4.66
N VAL A 94 -8.52 -2.10 3.48
CA VAL A 94 -9.15 -1.50 2.31
C VAL A 94 -10.37 -2.31 1.92
N ALA A 95 -11.53 -1.67 1.91
CA ALA A 95 -12.79 -2.26 1.51
C ALA A 95 -13.63 -1.28 0.67
N GLU A 96 -14.65 -1.79 0.00
CA GLU A 96 -15.69 -0.96 -0.62
C GLU A 96 -16.66 -0.48 0.45
N LYS A 97 -17.16 0.76 0.31
CA LYS A 97 -18.30 1.20 1.10
C LYS A 97 -19.55 0.46 0.63
N GLN A 98 -20.35 0.03 1.59
CA GLN A 98 -21.69 -0.50 1.35
C GLN A 98 -22.72 0.62 1.26
#